data_AF-A0A356HX77-F1
#
_entry.id   AF-A0A356HX77-F1
#
_cell.length_a   1.000
_cell.length_b   1.000
_cell.length_c   1.000
_cell.angle_alpha   90.00
_cell.angle_beta   90.00
_cell.angle_gamma   90.00
#
_symmetry.space_group_name_H-M   'P 1'
#
loop_
_entity.id
_entity.type
_entity.pdbx_description
1 polymer ?
#
loop_
_entity_poly.entity_id
_entity_poly.type
_entity_poly.pdbx_seq_one_letter_code
_entity_poly.pdbx_strand_id
1 'polypeptide(L)'
;MRSYDTLYQQGGYMTWFNRLTIGKKLQIYALFVSLIFTFGGLTALYSVGRISGYIEHAYNDNMVPTVKISAILDRLQEHRLLTRRHIYSSDVEEMKKTRDEMEKIHSEIIPLVEAKDKYRLSDEEEKVFAIFANNLKPLFDSYHEILRLSEGFSKDDASYKFEAENRPIFYSGKDALSKLINMKENSAKADYEKSLSVKKYVWIATLVIIFGGIGIVIISSVFITRSISGAIKSAVNTVSTSSAEIAATVTQHERTATQQATLVSETTVAMDELDASSRQTSEQAASASTSAQKASTVIEDGGKAVRDAVESMNLLKDKIGVVADQILKLGEQTAQIGGIANIVKDLSSQINMLGLNAAVEAARAGEHGKGFAVVASEVRKLAIESKKSAEQASAIVSDIQKATNSTIMAIEAGTKSTEDVTRLARQVGELFSALSGIAGSVYENAQQVLLNTKQQSAAFRQIVEAINSINTGAKETAAGLSQTKTGIQKLNETAHGLKEIV
;
A
#
# COMPACT_ATOMS: atom_id res chain seq x y z
N MET A 1 16.22 -16.89 31.06
CA MET A 1 15.95 -18.24 31.59
C MET A 1 14.94 -18.89 30.64
N ARG A 2 15.43 -19.61 29.64
CA ARG A 2 14.65 -20.22 28.55
C ARG A 2 15.30 -21.58 28.26
N SER A 3 14.46 -22.57 27.92
CA SER A 3 14.80 -23.99 27.62
C SER A 3 14.95 -24.84 28.89
N TYR A 4 14.25 -25.96 29.10
CA TYR A 4 13.81 -26.99 28.16
C TYR A 4 12.49 -27.63 28.62
N ASP A 5 11.43 -27.47 27.83
CA ASP A 5 10.29 -28.40 27.81
C ASP A 5 10.11 -28.85 26.37
N THR A 6 11.04 -29.69 25.93
CA THR A 6 10.97 -30.45 24.68
C THR A 6 10.68 -31.89 25.04
N LEU A 7 9.42 -32.27 25.19
CA LEU A 7 8.99 -33.68 25.27
C LEU A 7 7.49 -33.83 24.93
N TYR A 8 7.09 -33.41 23.74
CA TYR A 8 5.88 -33.94 23.06
C TYR A 8 6.08 -33.89 21.53
N GLN A 9 7.15 -34.53 21.05
CA GLN A 9 7.20 -35.07 19.69
C GLN A 9 6.92 -36.57 19.77
N GLN A 10 5.65 -36.96 19.75
CA GLN A 10 5.25 -38.28 19.29
C GLN A 10 3.95 -38.14 18.49
N GLY A 11 4.02 -38.52 17.21
CA GLY A 11 2.93 -38.45 16.23
C GLY A 11 3.37 -38.16 14.79
N GLY A 12 4.57 -38.63 14.39
CA GLY A 12 5.20 -38.34 13.10
C GLY A 12 4.65 -39.07 11.86
N TYR A 13 3.37 -39.44 11.82
CA TYR A 13 2.81 -40.21 10.69
C TYR A 13 1.92 -39.40 9.71
N MET A 14 1.73 -38.08 9.90
CA MET A 14 0.92 -37.24 8.98
C MET A 14 1.49 -35.84 8.69
N THR A 15 2.79 -35.59 8.85
CA THR A 15 3.37 -34.25 8.62
C THR A 15 3.37 -33.84 7.14
N TRP A 16 3.59 -34.79 6.22
CA TRP A 16 3.52 -34.54 4.77
C TRP A 16 2.09 -34.27 4.30
N PHE A 17 1.13 -35.08 4.77
CA PHE A 17 -0.28 -34.94 4.37
C PHE A 17 -0.85 -33.59 4.82
N ASN A 18 -0.53 -33.13 6.03
CA ASN A 18 -1.00 -31.85 6.52
C ASN A 18 -0.50 -30.64 5.72
N ARG A 19 0.66 -30.76 5.05
CA ARG A 19 1.23 -29.71 4.19
C ARG A 19 0.63 -29.66 2.78
N LEU A 20 -0.20 -30.64 2.40
CA LEU A 20 -0.86 -30.63 1.09
C LEU A 20 -2.00 -29.62 1.05
N THR A 21 -2.14 -28.94 -0.10
CA THR A 21 -3.33 -28.14 -0.43
C THR A 21 -4.59 -29.01 -0.36
N ILE A 22 -5.72 -28.42 0.02
CA ILE A 22 -7.02 -29.11 0.13
C ILE A 22 -7.33 -29.95 -1.13
N GLY A 23 -7.11 -29.41 -2.32
CA GLY A 23 -7.34 -30.13 -3.58
C GLY A 23 -6.51 -31.43 -3.71
N LYS A 24 -5.24 -31.40 -3.32
CA LYS A 24 -4.37 -32.60 -3.33
C LYS A 24 -4.80 -33.65 -2.30
N LYS A 25 -5.29 -33.20 -1.13
CA LYS A 25 -5.85 -34.10 -0.11
C LYS A 25 -7.08 -34.84 -0.64
N LEU A 26 -7.99 -34.12 -1.31
CA LEU A 26 -9.18 -34.68 -1.96
C LEU A 26 -8.83 -35.70 -3.05
N GLN A 27 -7.84 -35.40 -3.90
CA GLN A 27 -7.41 -36.30 -4.97
C GLN A 27 -6.80 -37.60 -4.43
N ILE A 28 -5.90 -37.53 -3.44
CA ILE A 28 -5.31 -38.71 -2.81
C ILE A 28 -6.39 -39.58 -2.18
N TYR A 29 -7.36 -38.96 -1.52
CA TYR A 29 -8.48 -39.65 -0.90
C TYR A 29 -9.37 -40.35 -1.93
N ALA A 30 -9.77 -39.64 -2.99
CA ALA A 30 -10.58 -40.22 -4.07
C ALA A 30 -9.88 -41.42 -4.72
N LEU A 31 -8.57 -41.32 -4.96
CA LEU A 31 -7.75 -42.41 -5.47
C LEU A 31 -7.72 -43.61 -4.51
N PHE A 32 -7.53 -43.36 -3.22
CA PHE A 32 -7.48 -44.42 -2.21
C PHE A 32 -8.81 -45.19 -2.10
N VAL A 33 -9.93 -44.48 -2.08
CA VAL A 33 -11.27 -45.08 -2.06
C VAL A 33 -11.53 -45.88 -3.33
N SER A 34 -11.20 -45.32 -4.50
CA SER A 34 -11.34 -46.01 -5.78
C SER A 34 -10.53 -47.32 -5.83
N LEU A 35 -9.32 -47.31 -5.26
CA LEU A 35 -8.45 -48.49 -5.22
C LEU A 35 -9.02 -49.60 -4.32
N ILE A 36 -9.62 -49.27 -3.17
CA ILE A 36 -10.29 -50.23 -2.29
C ILE A 36 -11.46 -50.91 -3.01
N PHE A 37 -12.33 -50.14 -3.65
CA PHE A 37 -13.48 -50.69 -4.38
C PHE A 37 -13.04 -51.52 -5.59
N THR A 38 -12.02 -51.08 -6.33
CA THR A 38 -11.46 -51.82 -7.46
C THR A 38 -10.89 -53.16 -7.02
N PHE A 39 -10.12 -53.18 -5.92
CA PHE A 39 -9.56 -54.41 -5.36
C PHE A 39 -10.64 -55.38 -4.85
N GLY A 40 -11.67 -54.86 -4.17
CA GLY A 40 -12.83 -55.67 -3.76
C GLY A 40 -13.60 -56.27 -4.94
N GLY A 41 -13.80 -55.50 -6.01
CA GLY A 41 -14.44 -55.99 -7.23
C GLY A 41 -13.63 -57.08 -7.93
N LEU A 42 -12.30 -56.91 -8.04
CA LEU A 42 -11.42 -57.90 -8.67
C LEU A 42 -11.36 -59.22 -7.88
N THR A 43 -11.32 -59.16 -6.55
CA THR A 43 -11.32 -60.38 -5.71
C THR A 43 -12.63 -61.15 -5.82
N ALA A 44 -13.77 -60.44 -5.86
CA ALA A 44 -15.08 -61.05 -6.10
C ALA A 44 -15.13 -61.75 -7.48
N LEU A 45 -14.71 -61.06 -8.55
CA LEU A 45 -14.69 -61.63 -9.91
C LEU A 45 -13.79 -62.86 -10.02
N TYR A 46 -12.56 -62.79 -9.48
CA TYR A 46 -11.63 -63.92 -9.47
C TYR A 46 -12.22 -65.15 -8.78
N SER A 47 -12.97 -64.93 -7.70
CA SER A 47 -13.53 -66.02 -6.92
C SER A 47 -14.70 -66.74 -7.60
N VAL A 48 -15.50 -66.03 -8.39
CA VAL A 48 -16.59 -66.61 -9.20
C VAL A 48 -16.00 -67.63 -10.18
N GLY A 49 -14.88 -67.32 -10.81
CA GLY A 49 -14.17 -68.24 -11.69
C GLY A 49 -13.77 -69.54 -10.99
N ARG A 50 -13.26 -69.46 -9.75
CA ARG A 50 -12.92 -70.67 -8.98
C ARG A 50 -14.13 -71.50 -8.57
N ILE A 51 -15.21 -70.84 -8.12
CA ILE A 51 -16.47 -71.53 -7.76
C ILE A 51 -17.03 -72.25 -8.98
N SER A 52 -17.04 -71.59 -10.14
CA SER A 52 -17.47 -72.18 -11.41
C SER A 52 -16.66 -73.44 -11.74
N GLY A 53 -15.33 -73.40 -11.60
CA GLY A 53 -14.47 -74.56 -11.86
C GLY A 53 -14.77 -75.77 -10.95
N TYR A 54 -15.01 -75.55 -9.65
CA TYR A 54 -15.39 -76.65 -8.74
C TYR A 54 -16.76 -77.24 -9.08
N ILE A 55 -17.74 -76.40 -9.42
CA ILE A 55 -19.07 -76.86 -9.82
C ILE A 55 -19.01 -77.63 -11.14
N GLU A 56 -18.24 -77.14 -12.10
CA GLU A 56 -18.05 -77.79 -13.39
C GLU A 56 -17.41 -79.18 -13.23
N HIS A 57 -16.36 -79.31 -12.41
CA HIS A 57 -15.72 -80.59 -12.14
C HIS A 57 -16.65 -81.56 -11.37
N ALA A 58 -17.42 -81.06 -10.39
CA ALA A 58 -18.40 -81.89 -9.69
C ALA A 58 -19.51 -82.43 -10.63
N TYR A 59 -19.95 -81.60 -11.58
CA TYR A 59 -21.04 -81.95 -12.49
C TYR A 59 -20.57 -82.78 -13.69
N ASN A 60 -19.66 -82.23 -14.52
CA ASN A 60 -19.25 -82.84 -15.79
C ASN A 60 -18.30 -84.03 -15.61
N ASP A 61 -17.38 -83.96 -14.65
CA ASP A 61 -16.30 -84.95 -14.51
C ASP A 61 -16.69 -86.08 -13.52
N ASN A 62 -17.77 -85.86 -12.74
CA ASN A 62 -18.23 -86.82 -11.75
C ASN A 62 -19.71 -87.21 -11.92
N MET A 63 -20.67 -86.31 -11.75
CA MET A 63 -22.10 -86.67 -11.79
C MET A 63 -22.57 -87.23 -13.14
N VAL A 64 -22.18 -86.61 -14.26
CA VAL A 64 -22.56 -87.09 -15.60
C VAL A 64 -22.03 -88.52 -15.87
N PRO A 65 -20.74 -88.83 -15.60
CA PRO A 65 -20.24 -90.21 -15.64
C PRO A 65 -20.98 -91.15 -14.69
N THR A 66 -21.27 -90.73 -13.45
CA THR A 66 -22.02 -91.56 -12.48
C THR A 66 -23.36 -92.02 -13.04
N VAL A 67 -24.13 -91.12 -13.66
CA VAL A 67 -25.43 -91.47 -14.28
C VAL A 67 -25.25 -92.51 -15.40
N LYS A 68 -24.22 -92.36 -16.24
CA LYS A 68 -23.95 -93.28 -17.34
C LYS A 68 -23.47 -94.66 -16.85
N ILE A 69 -22.64 -94.68 -15.81
CA ILE A 69 -22.15 -95.91 -15.16
C ILE A 69 -23.31 -96.63 -14.45
N SER A 70 -24.22 -95.89 -13.80
CA SER A 70 -25.45 -96.44 -13.22
C SER A 70 -26.34 -97.08 -14.30
N ALA A 71 -26.48 -96.45 -15.47
CA ALA A 71 -27.24 -97.04 -16.57
C ALA A 71 -26.66 -98.38 -17.02
N ILE A 72 -25.32 -98.54 -17.08
CA ILE A 72 -24.69 -99.83 -17.36
C ILE A 72 -25.08 -100.86 -16.28
N LEU A 73 -24.98 -100.48 -15.00
CA LEU A 73 -25.31 -101.36 -13.89
C LEU A 73 -26.78 -101.80 -13.91
N ASP A 74 -27.70 -100.89 -14.18
CA ASP A 74 -29.15 -101.16 -14.28
C ASP A 74 -29.44 -102.13 -15.43
N ARG A 75 -28.82 -101.90 -16.60
CA ARG A 75 -28.96 -102.78 -17.77
C ARG A 75 -28.41 -104.19 -17.53
N LEU A 76 -27.28 -104.32 -16.83
CA LEU A 76 -26.75 -105.65 -16.46
C LEU A 76 -27.68 -106.39 -15.49
N GLN A 77 -28.31 -105.68 -14.56
CA GLN A 77 -29.28 -106.26 -13.63
C GLN A 77 -30.54 -106.71 -14.37
N GLU A 78 -31.05 -105.90 -15.29
CA GLU A 78 -32.18 -106.23 -16.15
C GLU A 78 -31.87 -107.47 -17.01
N HIS A 79 -30.69 -107.52 -17.63
CA HIS A 79 -30.25 -108.70 -18.38
C HIS A 79 -30.25 -109.94 -17.50
N ARG A 80 -29.70 -109.87 -16.28
CA ARG A 80 -29.67 -111.00 -15.35
C ARG A 80 -31.08 -111.50 -14.99
N LEU A 81 -32.02 -110.58 -14.79
CA LEU A 81 -33.43 -110.89 -14.52
C LEU A 81 -34.08 -111.59 -15.73
N LEU A 82 -33.85 -111.08 -16.94
CA LEU A 82 -34.36 -111.68 -18.18
C LEU A 82 -33.76 -113.06 -18.42
N THR A 83 -32.46 -113.27 -18.17
CA THR A 83 -31.83 -114.59 -18.26
C THR A 83 -32.50 -115.58 -17.30
N ARG A 84 -32.75 -115.16 -16.06
CA ARG A 84 -33.46 -116.01 -15.08
C ARG A 84 -34.87 -116.34 -15.54
N ARG A 85 -35.62 -115.37 -16.08
CA ARG A 85 -36.96 -115.57 -16.64
C ARG A 85 -36.93 -116.53 -17.83
N HIS A 86 -35.94 -116.41 -18.70
CA HIS A 86 -35.72 -117.29 -19.85
C HIS A 86 -35.47 -118.75 -19.41
N ILE A 87 -34.63 -118.97 -18.38
CA ILE A 87 -34.37 -120.30 -17.81
C ILE A 87 -35.67 -120.95 -17.32
N TYR A 88 -36.50 -120.23 -16.57
CA TYR A 88 -37.72 -120.79 -15.97
C TYR A 88 -38.93 -120.83 -16.90
N SER A 89 -38.86 -120.23 -18.09
CA SER A 89 -39.96 -120.28 -19.06
C SER A 89 -40.02 -121.65 -19.75
N SER A 90 -41.23 -122.20 -19.82
CA SER A 90 -41.57 -123.35 -20.68
C SER A 90 -42.21 -122.92 -22.01
N ASP A 91 -42.47 -121.62 -22.19
CA ASP A 91 -43.03 -121.02 -23.40
C ASP A 91 -41.92 -120.55 -24.33
N VAL A 92 -41.91 -121.11 -25.55
CA VAL A 92 -40.92 -120.82 -26.60
C VAL A 92 -40.99 -119.38 -27.09
N GLU A 93 -42.18 -118.79 -27.15
CA GLU A 93 -42.34 -117.40 -27.61
C GLU A 93 -41.83 -116.42 -26.55
N GLU A 94 -42.05 -116.72 -25.27
CA GLU A 94 -41.51 -115.95 -24.15
C GLU A 94 -39.97 -116.08 -24.05
N MET A 95 -39.41 -117.27 -24.33
CA MET A 95 -37.95 -117.46 -24.42
C MET A 95 -37.37 -116.61 -25.56
N LYS A 96 -37.99 -116.64 -26.75
CA LYS A 96 -37.57 -115.80 -27.87
C LYS A 96 -37.61 -114.31 -27.53
N LYS A 97 -38.72 -113.84 -26.95
CA LYS A 97 -38.89 -112.43 -26.56
C LYS A 97 -37.82 -111.98 -25.56
N THR A 98 -37.58 -112.78 -24.51
CA THR A 98 -36.57 -112.45 -23.50
C THR A 98 -35.15 -112.47 -24.07
N ARG A 99 -34.83 -113.36 -25.01
CA ARG A 99 -33.56 -113.34 -25.76
C ARG A 99 -33.40 -112.06 -26.58
N ASP A 100 -34.40 -111.69 -27.36
CA ASP A 100 -34.35 -110.49 -28.19
C ASP A 100 -34.20 -109.21 -27.32
N GLU A 101 -34.86 -109.16 -26.16
CA GLU A 101 -34.67 -108.10 -25.15
C GLU A 101 -33.25 -108.10 -24.54
N MET A 102 -32.66 -109.26 -24.28
CA MET A 102 -31.28 -109.38 -23.79
C MET A 102 -30.25 -108.93 -24.84
N GLU A 103 -30.44 -109.27 -26.12
CA GLU A 103 -29.60 -108.77 -27.22
C GLU A 103 -29.69 -107.24 -27.36
N LYS A 104 -30.89 -106.68 -27.19
CA LYS A 104 -31.08 -105.23 -27.15
C LYS A 104 -30.29 -104.62 -25.98
N ILE A 105 -30.39 -105.17 -24.78
CA ILE A 105 -29.62 -104.70 -23.61
C ILE A 105 -28.12 -104.77 -23.87
N HIS A 106 -27.63 -105.84 -24.49
CA HIS A 106 -26.24 -105.96 -24.89
C HIS A 106 -25.82 -104.80 -25.81
N SER A 107 -26.63 -104.49 -26.83
CA SER A 107 -26.38 -103.37 -27.75
C SER A 107 -26.43 -101.99 -27.09
N GLU A 108 -27.13 -101.84 -25.97
CA GLU A 108 -27.17 -100.60 -25.18
C GLU A 108 -25.96 -100.44 -24.24
N ILE A 109 -25.41 -101.55 -23.73
CA ILE A 109 -24.26 -101.53 -22.82
C ILE A 109 -22.97 -101.20 -23.54
N ILE A 110 -22.72 -101.80 -24.71
CA ILE A 110 -21.43 -101.67 -25.42
C ILE A 110 -21.04 -100.19 -25.67
N PRO A 111 -21.91 -99.31 -26.23
CA PRO A 111 -21.57 -97.91 -26.46
C PRO A 111 -21.26 -97.13 -25.17
N LEU A 112 -21.91 -97.47 -24.05
CA LEU A 112 -21.65 -96.86 -22.76
C LEU A 112 -20.29 -97.30 -22.19
N VAL A 113 -19.85 -98.52 -22.46
CA VAL A 113 -18.53 -99.00 -22.05
C VAL A 113 -17.43 -98.42 -22.94
N GLU A 114 -17.66 -98.34 -24.25
CA GLU A 114 -16.73 -97.73 -25.21
C GLU A 114 -16.55 -96.22 -24.97
N ALA A 115 -17.55 -95.55 -24.41
CA ALA A 115 -17.45 -94.14 -24.03
C ALA A 115 -16.58 -93.86 -22.78
N LYS A 116 -15.77 -94.82 -22.30
CA LYS A 116 -14.96 -94.71 -21.08
C LYS A 116 -14.09 -93.45 -21.01
N ASP A 117 -13.52 -93.01 -22.14
CA ASP A 117 -12.62 -91.85 -22.16
C ASP A 117 -13.38 -90.54 -21.87
N LYS A 118 -14.71 -90.54 -22.03
CA LYS A 118 -15.60 -89.44 -21.63
C LYS A 118 -15.91 -89.42 -20.14
N TYR A 119 -15.52 -90.46 -19.38
CA TYR A 119 -15.76 -90.55 -17.93
C TYR A 119 -14.66 -89.91 -17.09
N ARG A 120 -13.56 -89.48 -17.72
CA ARG A 120 -12.42 -88.82 -17.05
C ARG A 120 -12.08 -89.53 -15.74
N LEU A 121 -11.81 -90.82 -15.85
CA LEU A 121 -11.50 -91.65 -14.69
C LEU A 121 -10.10 -91.26 -14.19
N SER A 122 -9.95 -91.13 -12.88
CA SER A 122 -8.63 -91.10 -12.24
C SER A 122 -7.93 -92.46 -12.35
N ASP A 123 -6.63 -92.49 -12.11
CA ASP A 123 -5.82 -93.73 -12.15
C ASP A 123 -6.40 -94.87 -11.28
N GLU A 124 -7.04 -94.54 -10.16
CA GLU A 124 -7.68 -95.54 -9.28
C GLU A 124 -9.05 -95.97 -9.82
N GLU A 125 -9.84 -95.04 -10.32
CA GLU A 125 -11.15 -95.29 -10.94
C GLU A 125 -11.01 -96.13 -12.21
N GLU A 126 -9.96 -95.91 -13.01
CA GLU A 126 -9.65 -96.67 -14.21
C GLU A 126 -9.35 -98.13 -13.87
N LYS A 127 -8.59 -98.39 -12.80
CA LYS A 127 -8.35 -99.76 -12.29
C LYS A 127 -9.65 -100.44 -11.89
N VAL A 128 -10.57 -99.73 -11.24
CA VAL A 128 -11.88 -100.28 -10.83
C VAL A 128 -12.75 -100.56 -12.06
N PHE A 129 -12.81 -99.64 -13.03
CA PHE A 129 -13.56 -99.84 -14.28
C PHE A 129 -13.02 -101.03 -15.08
N ALA A 130 -11.70 -101.24 -15.10
CA ALA A 130 -11.07 -102.35 -15.81
C ALA A 130 -11.52 -103.72 -15.28
N ILE A 131 -11.81 -103.86 -13.98
CA ILE A 131 -12.37 -105.10 -13.40
C ILE A 131 -13.70 -105.45 -14.05
N PHE A 132 -14.58 -104.45 -14.21
CA PHE A 132 -15.84 -104.62 -14.91
C PHE A 132 -15.64 -104.91 -16.40
N ALA A 133 -14.82 -104.10 -17.09
CA ALA A 133 -14.59 -104.23 -18.53
C ALA A 133 -14.02 -105.61 -18.92
N ASN A 134 -13.07 -106.13 -18.15
CA ASN A 134 -12.46 -107.45 -18.39
C ASN A 134 -13.45 -108.61 -18.18
N ASN A 135 -14.43 -108.43 -17.29
CA ASN A 135 -15.46 -109.43 -17.01
C ASN A 135 -16.65 -109.35 -17.98
N LEU A 136 -16.79 -108.26 -18.74
CA LEU A 136 -17.96 -108.02 -19.58
C LEU A 136 -18.12 -109.07 -20.69
N LYS A 137 -17.04 -109.36 -21.41
CA LYS A 137 -17.08 -110.37 -22.47
C LYS A 137 -17.31 -111.78 -21.92
N PRO A 138 -16.56 -112.27 -20.90
CA PRO A 138 -16.86 -113.55 -20.25
C PRO A 138 -18.30 -113.64 -19.72
N LEU A 139 -18.84 -112.54 -19.20
CA LEU A 139 -20.21 -112.48 -18.69
C LEU A 139 -21.25 -112.70 -19.80
N PHE A 140 -21.11 -112.01 -20.93
CA PHE A 140 -22.01 -112.17 -22.08
C PHE A 140 -21.83 -113.52 -22.79
N ASP A 141 -20.59 -114.00 -22.95
CA ASP A 141 -20.33 -115.34 -23.50
C ASP A 141 -21.04 -116.42 -22.65
N SER A 142 -20.95 -116.30 -21.32
CA SER A 142 -21.66 -117.17 -20.38
C SER A 142 -23.18 -117.07 -20.53
N TYR A 143 -23.72 -115.85 -20.72
CA TYR A 143 -25.16 -115.69 -20.97
C TYR A 143 -25.61 -116.37 -22.26
N HIS A 144 -24.87 -116.23 -23.36
CA HIS A 144 -25.21 -116.90 -24.62
C HIS A 144 -25.25 -118.43 -24.46
N GLU A 145 -24.31 -119.01 -23.72
CA GLU A 145 -24.30 -120.45 -23.45
C GLU A 145 -25.51 -120.89 -22.60
N ILE A 146 -25.86 -120.10 -21.57
CA ILE A 146 -27.03 -120.34 -20.71
C ILE A 146 -28.33 -120.30 -21.52
N LEU A 147 -28.46 -119.34 -22.44
CA LEU A 147 -29.64 -119.24 -23.30
C LEU A 147 -29.75 -120.45 -24.22
N ARG A 148 -28.64 -120.87 -24.86
CA ARG A 148 -28.61 -122.07 -25.71
C ARG A 148 -29.04 -123.34 -24.96
N LEU A 149 -28.58 -123.53 -23.72
CA LEU A 149 -28.98 -124.67 -22.88
C LEU A 149 -30.46 -124.59 -22.47
N SER A 150 -30.94 -123.38 -22.15
CA SER A 150 -32.33 -123.13 -21.79
C SER A 150 -33.30 -123.35 -22.96
N GLU A 151 -32.92 -122.97 -24.19
CA GLU A 151 -33.68 -123.22 -25.43
C GLU A 151 -33.67 -124.71 -25.81
N GLY A 152 -32.57 -125.42 -25.51
CA GLY A 152 -32.45 -126.87 -25.64
C GLY A 152 -33.20 -127.68 -24.58
N PHE A 153 -34.01 -127.02 -23.73
CA PHE A 153 -34.75 -127.60 -22.59
C PHE A 153 -33.88 -128.27 -21.51
N SER A 154 -32.56 -128.07 -21.52
CA SER A 154 -31.65 -128.45 -20.43
C SER A 154 -31.68 -127.41 -19.30
N LYS A 155 -32.81 -127.29 -18.62
CA LYS A 155 -33.05 -126.23 -17.63
C LYS A 155 -32.14 -126.32 -16.40
N ASP A 156 -31.85 -127.54 -15.93
CA ASP A 156 -30.97 -127.75 -14.78
C ASP A 156 -29.52 -127.33 -15.07
N ASP A 157 -29.00 -127.67 -16.25
CA ASP A 157 -27.67 -127.27 -16.70
C ASP A 157 -27.56 -125.75 -16.89
N ALA A 158 -28.60 -125.13 -17.48
CA ALA A 158 -28.68 -123.69 -17.65
C ALA A 158 -28.72 -122.96 -16.29
N SER A 159 -29.49 -123.49 -15.33
CA SER A 159 -29.57 -122.95 -13.96
C SER A 159 -28.25 -123.12 -13.21
N TYR A 160 -27.57 -124.27 -13.35
CA TYR A 160 -26.25 -124.49 -12.77
C TYR A 160 -25.24 -123.47 -13.30
N LYS A 161 -25.13 -123.29 -14.62
CA LYS A 161 -24.22 -122.30 -15.20
C LYS A 161 -24.56 -120.87 -14.78
N PHE A 162 -25.84 -120.52 -14.68
CA PHE A 162 -26.28 -119.19 -14.25
C PHE A 162 -25.93 -118.86 -12.80
N GLU A 163 -26.02 -119.83 -11.89
CA GLU A 163 -25.78 -119.62 -10.46
C GLU A 163 -24.35 -119.96 -10.01
N ALA A 164 -23.67 -120.93 -10.62
CA ALA A 164 -22.32 -121.36 -10.26
C ALA A 164 -21.21 -120.64 -11.05
N GLU A 165 -21.38 -120.46 -12.37
CA GLU A 165 -20.33 -119.91 -13.25
C GLU A 165 -20.55 -118.41 -13.56
N ASN A 166 -21.76 -118.02 -13.95
CA ASN A 166 -22.07 -116.65 -14.36
C ASN A 166 -22.15 -115.68 -13.17
N ARG A 167 -22.74 -116.14 -12.06
CA ARG A 167 -22.99 -115.32 -10.87
C ARG A 167 -21.71 -114.65 -10.31
N PRO A 168 -20.58 -115.37 -10.10
CA PRO A 168 -19.34 -114.72 -9.65
C PRO A 168 -18.85 -113.61 -10.59
N ILE A 169 -18.92 -113.83 -11.91
CA ILE A 169 -18.50 -112.87 -12.93
C ILE A 169 -19.39 -111.62 -12.89
N PHE A 170 -20.71 -111.82 -12.79
CA PHE A 170 -21.70 -110.74 -12.67
C PHE A 170 -21.44 -109.90 -11.41
N TYR A 171 -21.30 -110.52 -10.25
CA TYR A 171 -21.11 -109.78 -9.00
C TYR A 171 -19.77 -109.06 -8.96
N SER A 172 -18.70 -109.62 -9.55
CA SER A 172 -17.43 -108.91 -9.69
C SER A 172 -17.56 -107.62 -10.53
N GLY A 173 -18.26 -107.68 -11.67
CA GLY A 173 -18.55 -106.50 -12.48
C GLY A 173 -19.49 -105.50 -11.81
N LYS A 174 -20.56 -105.99 -11.18
CA LYS A 174 -21.55 -105.18 -10.43
C LYS A 174 -20.88 -104.42 -9.27
N ASP A 175 -20.04 -105.09 -8.49
CA ASP A 175 -19.37 -104.48 -7.34
C ASP A 175 -18.32 -103.46 -7.79
N ALA A 176 -17.63 -103.72 -8.90
CA ALA A 176 -16.72 -102.74 -9.52
C ALA A 176 -17.46 -101.48 -9.97
N LEU A 177 -18.58 -101.61 -10.70
CA LEU A 177 -19.40 -100.46 -11.11
C LEU A 177 -19.98 -99.70 -9.90
N SER A 178 -20.47 -100.42 -8.88
CA SER A 178 -20.98 -99.83 -7.64
C SER A 178 -19.88 -99.07 -6.88
N LYS A 179 -18.67 -99.63 -6.78
CA LYS A 179 -17.52 -98.95 -6.17
C LYS A 179 -17.16 -97.67 -6.94
N LEU A 180 -17.15 -97.74 -8.26
CA LEU A 180 -16.84 -96.59 -9.12
C LEU A 180 -17.88 -95.47 -8.99
N ILE A 181 -19.18 -95.80 -8.94
CA ILE A 181 -20.27 -94.86 -8.67
C ILE A 181 -20.03 -94.13 -7.34
N ASN A 182 -19.73 -94.89 -6.26
CA ASN A 182 -19.44 -94.31 -4.94
C ASN A 182 -18.21 -93.41 -4.96
N MET A 183 -17.14 -93.78 -5.69
CA MET A 183 -15.93 -92.95 -5.81
C MET A 183 -16.24 -91.62 -6.51
N LYS A 184 -16.98 -91.65 -7.63
CA LYS A 184 -17.40 -90.46 -8.36
C LYS A 184 -18.37 -89.59 -7.55
N GLU A 185 -19.31 -90.18 -6.82
CA GLU A 185 -20.22 -89.43 -5.93
C GLU A 185 -19.46 -88.71 -4.82
N ASN A 186 -18.48 -89.38 -4.19
CA ASN A 186 -17.64 -88.77 -3.15
C ASN A 186 -16.78 -87.63 -3.71
N SER A 187 -16.20 -87.80 -4.91
CA SER A 187 -15.43 -86.74 -5.59
C SER A 187 -16.31 -85.53 -5.91
N ALA A 188 -17.51 -85.73 -6.46
CA ALA A 188 -18.47 -84.66 -6.72
C ALA A 188 -18.86 -83.90 -5.44
N LYS A 189 -19.11 -84.65 -4.36
CA LYS A 189 -19.45 -84.06 -3.05
C LYS A 189 -18.30 -83.22 -2.50
N ALA A 190 -17.07 -83.70 -2.59
CA ALA A 190 -15.89 -82.99 -2.12
C ALA A 190 -15.68 -81.66 -2.86
N ASP A 191 -15.88 -81.63 -4.18
CA ASP A 191 -15.75 -80.38 -4.96
C ASP A 191 -16.90 -79.41 -4.72
N TYR A 192 -18.12 -79.92 -4.51
CA TYR A 192 -19.22 -79.08 -4.07
C TYR A 192 -18.95 -78.46 -2.69
N GLU A 193 -18.43 -79.22 -1.72
CA GLU A 193 -18.05 -78.71 -0.39
C GLU A 193 -16.91 -77.68 -0.47
N LYS A 194 -15.92 -77.87 -1.35
CA LYS A 194 -14.89 -76.85 -1.64
C LYS A 194 -15.53 -75.58 -2.22
N SER A 195 -16.48 -75.70 -3.15
CA SER A 195 -17.17 -74.55 -3.74
C SER A 195 -17.91 -73.72 -2.67
N LEU A 196 -18.58 -74.38 -1.72
CA LEU A 196 -19.26 -73.75 -0.60
C LEU A 196 -18.30 -73.04 0.35
N SER A 197 -17.16 -73.68 0.64
CA SER A 197 -16.11 -73.08 1.47
C SER A 197 -15.55 -71.82 0.82
N VAL A 198 -15.23 -71.86 -0.47
CA VAL A 198 -14.78 -70.67 -1.23
C VAL A 198 -15.85 -69.58 -1.23
N LYS A 199 -17.12 -69.90 -1.48
CA LYS A 199 -18.23 -68.94 -1.41
C LYS A 199 -18.31 -68.25 -0.04
N LYS A 200 -18.18 -69.00 1.06
CA LYS A 200 -18.21 -68.44 2.42
C LYS A 200 -17.08 -67.46 2.67
N TYR A 201 -15.84 -67.81 2.32
CA TYR A 201 -14.68 -66.91 2.48
C TYR A 201 -14.83 -65.63 1.67
N VAL A 202 -15.27 -65.74 0.42
CA VAL A 202 -15.48 -64.60 -0.48
C VAL A 202 -16.56 -63.68 0.07
N TRP A 203 -17.66 -64.24 0.55
CA TRP A 203 -18.76 -63.46 1.08
C TRP A 203 -18.33 -62.65 2.32
N ILE A 204 -17.62 -63.28 3.25
CA ILE A 204 -17.05 -62.59 4.43
C ILE A 204 -16.03 -61.52 4.01
N ALA A 205 -15.10 -61.85 3.12
CA ALA A 205 -14.10 -60.89 2.65
C ALA A 205 -14.73 -59.67 1.96
N THR A 206 -15.77 -59.90 1.16
CA THR A 206 -16.52 -58.83 0.48
C THR A 206 -17.22 -57.91 1.48
N LEU A 207 -17.86 -58.47 2.52
CA LEU A 207 -18.49 -57.68 3.57
C LEU A 207 -17.46 -56.85 4.34
N VAL A 208 -16.31 -57.43 4.70
CA VAL A 208 -15.23 -56.71 5.39
C VAL A 208 -14.71 -55.54 4.55
N ILE A 209 -14.52 -55.73 3.23
CA ILE A 209 -14.05 -54.67 2.32
C ILE A 209 -15.10 -53.56 2.20
N ILE A 210 -16.39 -53.90 2.06
CA ILE A 210 -17.47 -52.91 1.96
C ILE A 210 -17.60 -52.10 3.26
N PHE A 211 -17.75 -52.77 4.41
CA PHE A 211 -17.92 -52.08 5.70
C PHE A 211 -16.66 -51.33 6.13
N GLY A 212 -15.48 -51.91 5.90
CA GLY A 212 -14.20 -51.23 6.13
C GLY A 212 -14.03 -50.00 5.24
N GLY A 213 -14.38 -50.12 3.95
CA GLY A 213 -14.36 -49.02 2.99
C GLY A 213 -15.30 -47.88 3.39
N ILE A 214 -16.54 -48.20 3.78
CA ILE A 214 -17.52 -47.20 4.26
C ILE A 214 -17.00 -46.51 5.53
N GLY A 215 -16.46 -47.25 6.49
CA GLY A 215 -15.89 -46.68 7.72
C GLY A 215 -14.75 -45.69 7.43
N ILE A 216 -13.83 -46.08 6.56
CA ILE A 216 -12.74 -45.21 6.10
C ILE A 216 -13.32 -43.96 5.43
N VAL A 217 -14.37 -44.11 4.60
CA VAL A 217 -15.00 -43.00 3.89
C VAL A 217 -15.64 -41.98 4.83
N ILE A 218 -16.31 -42.45 5.88
CA ILE A 218 -16.95 -41.57 6.86
C ILE A 218 -15.89 -40.81 7.67
N ILE A 219 -14.87 -41.51 8.19
CA ILE A 219 -13.81 -40.92 9.03
C ILE A 219 -13.04 -39.84 8.27
N SER A 220 -12.66 -40.16 7.04
CA SER A 220 -11.94 -39.22 6.15
C SER A 220 -12.82 -38.05 5.72
N SER A 221 -14.11 -38.26 5.44
CA SER A 221 -15.07 -37.17 5.15
C SER A 221 -15.13 -36.16 6.30
N VAL A 222 -15.24 -36.64 7.55
CA VAL A 222 -15.23 -35.78 8.73
C VAL A 222 -13.91 -35.00 8.85
N PHE A 223 -12.77 -35.65 8.59
CA PHE A 223 -11.47 -35.00 8.65
C PHE A 223 -11.30 -33.92 7.58
N ILE A 224 -11.73 -34.18 6.35
CA ILE A 224 -11.69 -33.24 5.24
C ILE A 224 -12.61 -32.05 5.52
N THR A 225 -13.86 -32.30 5.91
CA THR A 225 -14.81 -31.23 6.25
C THR A 225 -14.26 -30.34 7.36
N ARG A 226 -13.70 -30.91 8.44
CA ARG A 226 -13.06 -30.12 9.51
C ARG A 226 -11.89 -29.29 9.00
N SER A 227 -11.02 -29.85 8.16
CA SER A 227 -9.86 -29.14 7.61
C SER A 227 -10.28 -27.99 6.68
N ILE A 228 -11.32 -28.17 5.87
CA ILE A 228 -11.82 -27.15 4.94
C ILE A 228 -12.58 -26.06 5.71
N SER A 229 -13.54 -26.45 6.54
CA SER A 229 -14.32 -25.50 7.35
C SER A 229 -13.44 -24.69 8.28
N GLY A 230 -12.41 -25.29 8.88
CA GLY A 230 -11.45 -24.57 9.73
C GLY A 230 -10.66 -23.51 8.96
N ALA A 231 -10.14 -23.87 7.77
CA ALA A 231 -9.40 -22.95 6.92
C ALA A 231 -10.26 -21.78 6.43
N ILE A 232 -11.49 -22.06 5.97
CA ILE A 232 -12.43 -21.02 5.51
C ILE A 232 -12.86 -20.13 6.68
N LYS A 233 -13.17 -20.69 7.86
CA LYS A 233 -13.51 -19.89 9.06
C LYS A 233 -12.38 -18.96 9.47
N SER A 234 -11.13 -19.44 9.42
CA SER A 234 -9.97 -18.58 9.69
C SER A 234 -9.85 -17.46 8.67
N ALA A 235 -10.00 -17.75 7.37
CA ALA A 235 -9.92 -16.75 6.31
C ALA A 235 -11.05 -15.70 6.42
N VAL A 236 -12.28 -16.14 6.69
CA VAL A 236 -13.44 -15.25 6.94
C VAL A 236 -13.16 -14.34 8.13
N ASN A 237 -12.63 -14.88 9.23
CA ASN A 237 -12.33 -14.07 10.41
C ASN A 237 -11.24 -13.02 10.12
N THR A 238 -10.17 -13.40 9.40
CA THR A 238 -9.14 -12.46 8.96
C THR A 238 -9.72 -11.37 8.06
N VAL A 239 -10.52 -11.73 7.04
CA VAL A 239 -11.19 -10.76 6.16
C VAL A 239 -12.10 -9.82 6.95
N SER A 240 -12.88 -10.33 7.90
CA SER A 240 -13.78 -9.54 8.74
C SER A 240 -13.01 -8.55 9.62
N THR A 241 -11.94 -8.98 10.28
CA THR A 241 -11.11 -8.11 11.13
C THR A 241 -10.42 -7.04 10.28
N SER A 242 -9.75 -7.43 9.19
CA SER A 242 -9.10 -6.47 8.30
C SER A 242 -10.09 -5.50 7.67
N SER A 243 -11.30 -5.95 7.31
CA SER A 243 -12.36 -5.06 6.80
C SER A 243 -12.81 -4.04 7.85
N ALA A 244 -12.92 -4.45 9.12
CA ALA A 244 -13.26 -3.55 10.22
C ALA A 244 -12.15 -2.52 10.49
N GLU A 245 -10.88 -2.93 10.47
CA GLU A 245 -9.73 -2.04 10.59
C GLU A 245 -9.69 -1.01 9.45
N ILE A 246 -9.85 -1.46 8.20
CA ILE A 246 -9.90 -0.57 7.04
C ILE A 246 -11.10 0.39 7.16
N ALA A 247 -12.26 -0.06 7.65
CA ALA A 247 -13.43 0.80 7.83
C ALA A 247 -13.19 1.92 8.85
N ALA A 248 -12.50 1.60 9.94
CA ALA A 248 -12.08 2.58 10.94
C ALA A 248 -11.11 3.60 10.33
N THR A 249 -10.12 3.14 9.56
CA THR A 249 -9.17 4.01 8.83
C THR A 249 -9.88 4.89 7.81
N VAL A 250 -10.85 4.36 7.06
CA VAL A 250 -11.65 5.14 6.11
C VAL A 250 -12.41 6.26 6.83
N THR A 251 -13.06 5.95 7.95
CA THR A 251 -13.79 6.95 8.76
C THR A 251 -12.84 8.04 9.28
N GLN A 252 -11.63 7.67 9.70
CA GLN A 252 -10.62 8.63 10.13
C GLN A 252 -10.18 9.54 8.97
N HIS A 253 -9.90 8.97 7.80
CA HIS A 253 -9.52 9.74 6.63
C HIS A 253 -10.63 10.64 6.10
N GLU A 254 -11.91 10.25 6.21
CA GLU A 254 -13.05 11.13 5.86
C GLU A 254 -13.07 12.39 6.75
N ARG A 255 -12.80 12.24 8.05
CA ARG A 255 -12.66 13.39 8.96
C ARG A 255 -11.46 14.25 8.57
N THR A 256 -10.31 13.65 8.29
CA THR A 256 -9.12 14.38 7.86
C THR A 256 -9.34 15.14 6.56
N ALA A 257 -10.00 14.54 5.56
CA ALA A 257 -10.31 15.20 4.29
C ALA A 257 -11.26 16.40 4.51
N THR A 258 -12.24 16.25 5.41
CA THR A 258 -13.15 17.35 5.79
C THR A 258 -12.39 18.48 6.49
N GLN A 259 -11.51 18.15 7.44
CA GLN A 259 -10.66 19.13 8.11
C GLN A 259 -9.71 19.84 7.14
N GLN A 260 -9.13 19.12 6.19
CA GLN A 260 -8.30 19.70 5.13
C GLN A 260 -9.10 20.69 4.28
N ALA A 261 -10.35 20.37 3.92
CA ALA A 261 -11.21 21.29 3.17
C ALA A 261 -11.48 22.59 3.96
N THR A 262 -11.71 22.50 5.26
CA THR A 262 -11.85 23.68 6.13
C THR A 262 -10.57 24.50 6.19
N LEU A 263 -9.42 23.86 6.44
CA LEU A 263 -8.12 24.54 6.51
C LEU A 263 -7.73 25.20 5.18
N VAL A 264 -8.06 24.56 4.05
CA VAL A 264 -7.91 25.13 2.70
C VAL A 264 -8.74 26.40 2.58
N SER A 265 -9.99 26.39 3.01
CA SER A 265 -10.87 27.56 2.98
C SER A 265 -10.32 28.70 3.83
N GLU A 266 -9.93 28.41 5.07
CA GLU A 266 -9.34 29.40 5.99
C GLU A 266 -8.04 29.98 5.44
N THR A 267 -7.16 29.13 4.90
CA THR A 267 -5.89 29.58 4.31
C THR A 267 -6.14 30.42 3.06
N THR A 268 -7.15 30.11 2.25
CA THR A 268 -7.52 30.91 1.08
C THR A 268 -7.94 32.32 1.50
N VAL A 269 -8.79 32.44 2.51
CA VAL A 269 -9.21 33.75 3.06
C VAL A 269 -8.00 34.52 3.59
N ALA A 270 -7.11 33.87 4.34
CA ALA A 270 -5.89 34.51 4.84
C ALA A 270 -4.97 34.99 3.70
N MET A 271 -4.90 34.25 2.59
CA MET A 271 -4.13 34.67 1.41
C MET A 271 -4.76 35.86 0.70
N ASP A 272 -6.08 35.94 0.60
CA ASP A 272 -6.78 37.10 0.04
C ASP A 272 -6.53 38.36 0.90
N GLU A 273 -6.57 38.23 2.23
CA GLU A 273 -6.22 39.32 3.15
C GLU A 273 -4.76 39.77 3.01
N LEU A 274 -3.84 38.82 2.85
CA LEU A 274 -2.42 39.11 2.64
C LEU A 274 -2.16 39.79 1.29
N ASP A 275 -2.83 39.39 0.20
CA ASP A 275 -2.72 40.07 -1.09
C ASP A 275 -3.26 41.51 -1.02
N ALA A 276 -4.40 41.71 -0.35
CA ALA A 276 -4.94 43.05 -0.11
C ALA A 276 -3.98 43.93 0.71
N SER A 277 -3.42 43.39 1.80
CA SER A 277 -2.44 44.08 2.64
C SER A 277 -1.15 44.43 1.89
N SER A 278 -0.68 43.53 1.02
CA SER A 278 0.51 43.78 0.18
C SER A 278 0.26 44.87 -0.86
N ARG A 279 -0.93 44.92 -1.48
CA ARG A 279 -1.34 46.02 -2.37
C ARG A 279 -1.37 47.35 -1.63
N GLN A 280 -1.97 47.40 -0.45
CA GLN A 280 -2.00 48.61 0.37
C GLN A 280 -0.58 49.07 0.76
N THR A 281 0.30 48.15 1.12
CA THR A 281 1.71 48.44 1.42
C THR A 281 2.44 49.00 0.19
N SER A 282 2.14 48.47 -0.99
CA SER A 282 2.67 48.97 -2.26
C SER A 282 2.23 50.41 -2.53
N GLU A 283 0.95 50.74 -2.32
CA GLU A 283 0.44 52.10 -2.49
C GLU A 283 1.08 53.08 -1.49
N GLN A 284 1.22 52.67 -0.23
CA GLN A 284 1.88 53.46 0.80
C GLN A 284 3.36 53.72 0.45
N ALA A 285 4.08 52.72 -0.04
CA ALA A 285 5.46 52.88 -0.47
C ALA A 285 5.59 53.82 -1.68
N ALA A 286 4.70 53.71 -2.67
CA ALA A 286 4.67 54.64 -3.80
C ALA A 286 4.41 56.09 -3.37
N SER A 287 3.50 56.29 -2.41
CA SER A 287 3.22 57.60 -1.82
C SER A 287 4.43 58.15 -1.05
N ALA A 288 5.12 57.31 -0.27
CA ALA A 288 6.34 57.68 0.45
C ALA A 288 7.47 58.08 -0.52
N SER A 289 7.68 57.32 -1.60
CA SER A 289 8.64 57.64 -2.65
C SER A 289 8.36 59.01 -3.28
N THR A 290 7.10 59.26 -3.65
CA THR A 290 6.66 60.55 -4.22
C THR A 290 6.88 61.70 -3.24
N SER A 291 6.60 61.48 -1.96
CA SER A 291 6.77 62.48 -0.90
C SER A 291 8.25 62.79 -0.65
N ALA A 292 9.12 61.78 -0.65
CA ALA A 292 10.56 61.94 -0.52
C ALA A 292 11.17 62.72 -1.69
N GLN A 293 10.67 62.49 -2.91
CA GLN A 293 11.10 63.23 -4.09
C GLN A 293 10.68 64.71 -4.01
N LYS A 294 9.44 64.99 -3.60
CA LYS A 294 8.97 66.37 -3.34
C LYS A 294 9.79 67.05 -2.24
N ALA A 295 10.09 66.34 -1.16
CA ALA A 295 10.92 66.85 -0.08
C ALA A 295 12.33 67.20 -0.58
N SER A 296 12.94 66.36 -1.42
CA SER A 296 14.26 66.65 -2.03
C SER A 296 14.26 67.96 -2.81
N THR A 297 13.22 68.22 -3.62
CA THR A 297 13.10 69.50 -4.36
C THR A 297 13.01 70.69 -3.40
N VAL A 298 12.17 70.62 -2.37
CA VAL A 298 12.03 71.72 -1.38
C VAL A 298 13.33 71.95 -0.60
N ILE A 299 14.05 70.88 -0.26
CA ILE A 299 15.34 70.94 0.42
C ILE A 299 16.41 71.59 -0.47
N GLU A 300 16.43 71.25 -1.77
CA GLU A 300 17.35 71.84 -2.74
C GLU A 300 17.12 73.35 -2.91
N ASP A 301 15.85 73.76 -3.04
CA ASP A 301 15.44 75.16 -3.10
C ASP A 301 15.79 75.91 -1.81
N GLY A 302 15.52 75.31 -0.64
CA GLY A 302 15.90 75.88 0.66
C GLY A 302 17.41 76.04 0.82
N GLY A 303 18.18 75.03 0.40
CA GLY A 303 19.63 75.09 0.37
C GLY A 303 20.17 76.19 -0.55
N LYS A 304 19.51 76.42 -1.70
CA LYS A 304 19.84 77.54 -2.59
C LYS A 304 19.56 78.89 -1.94
N ALA A 305 18.39 79.07 -1.36
CA ALA A 305 18.02 80.33 -0.68
C ALA A 305 19.02 80.68 0.45
N VAL A 306 19.51 79.69 1.19
CA VAL A 306 20.54 79.90 2.21
C VAL A 306 21.89 80.29 1.61
N ARG A 307 22.31 79.69 0.49
CA ARG A 307 23.54 80.10 -0.21
C ARG A 307 23.47 81.56 -0.65
N ASP A 308 22.34 81.96 -1.24
CA ASP A 308 22.10 83.34 -1.69
C ASP A 308 22.11 84.32 -0.49
N ALA A 309 21.57 83.91 0.67
CA ALA A 309 21.61 84.69 1.91
C ALA A 309 23.03 84.85 2.45
N VAL A 310 23.85 83.80 2.43
CA VAL A 310 25.27 83.86 2.84
C VAL A 310 26.05 84.81 1.93
N GLU A 311 25.83 84.76 0.61
CA GLU A 311 26.46 85.68 -0.34
C GLU A 311 26.05 87.13 -0.05
N SER A 312 24.77 87.39 0.19
CA SER A 312 24.24 88.71 0.54
C SER A 312 24.83 89.25 1.84
N MET A 313 25.05 88.40 2.85
CA MET A 313 25.67 88.79 4.11
C MET A 313 27.16 89.09 3.97
N ASN A 314 27.88 88.38 3.10
CA ASN A 314 29.27 88.72 2.77
C ASN A 314 29.35 90.08 2.09
N LEU A 315 28.46 90.36 1.12
CA LEU A 315 28.36 91.67 0.48
C LEU A 315 28.04 92.78 1.49
N LEU A 316 27.13 92.51 2.43
CA LEU A 316 26.81 93.46 3.51
C LEU A 316 28.03 93.74 4.40
N LYS A 317 28.79 92.71 4.77
CA LYS A 317 30.04 92.85 5.53
C LYS A 317 31.04 93.75 4.79
N ASP A 318 31.20 93.57 3.48
CA ASP A 318 32.07 94.42 2.66
C ASP A 318 31.59 95.88 2.65
N LYS A 319 30.27 96.12 2.52
CA LYS A 319 29.70 97.47 2.57
C LYS A 319 29.87 98.13 3.93
N ILE A 320 29.69 97.38 5.03
CA ILE A 320 29.95 97.89 6.38
C ILE A 320 31.43 98.27 6.53
N GLY A 321 32.36 97.47 6.00
CA GLY A 321 33.78 97.78 5.98
C GLY A 321 34.10 99.11 5.27
N VAL A 322 33.50 99.35 4.09
CA VAL A 322 33.67 100.62 3.37
C VAL A 322 33.15 101.81 4.18
N VAL A 323 32.00 101.67 4.86
CA VAL A 323 31.45 102.72 5.72
C VAL A 323 32.35 102.96 6.94
N ALA A 324 32.90 101.90 7.54
CA ALA A 324 33.85 102.00 8.64
C ALA A 324 35.08 102.84 8.26
N ASP A 325 35.68 102.57 7.10
CA ASP A 325 36.83 103.32 6.58
C ASP A 325 36.51 104.80 6.34
N GLN A 326 35.31 105.11 5.85
CA GLN A 326 34.87 106.49 5.63
C GLN A 326 34.67 107.25 6.94
N ILE A 327 34.07 106.61 7.95
CA ILE A 327 33.86 107.21 9.28
C ILE A 327 35.18 107.42 10.00
N LEU A 328 36.15 106.50 9.87
CA LEU A 328 37.50 106.69 10.42
C LEU A 328 38.20 107.90 9.80
N LYS A 329 38.14 108.06 8.47
CA LYS A 329 38.67 109.24 7.78
C LYS A 329 37.99 110.54 8.22
N LEU A 330 36.66 110.52 8.40
CA LEU A 330 35.92 111.67 8.92
C LEU A 330 36.36 112.03 10.35
N GLY A 331 36.59 111.03 11.20
CA GLY A 331 37.12 111.23 12.55
C GLY A 331 38.49 111.91 12.55
N GLU A 332 39.40 111.48 11.68
CA GLU A 332 40.72 112.10 11.51
C GLU A 332 40.61 113.56 11.05
N GLN A 333 39.82 113.82 9.99
CA GLN A 333 39.59 115.17 9.48
C GLN A 333 38.96 116.09 10.53
N THR A 334 38.00 115.58 11.29
CA THR A 334 37.32 116.33 12.36
C THR A 334 38.30 116.67 13.49
N ALA A 335 39.20 115.74 13.85
CA ALA A 335 40.27 116.01 14.83
C ALA A 335 41.25 117.09 14.34
N GLN A 336 41.62 117.07 13.06
CA GLN A 336 42.44 118.13 12.45
C GLN A 336 41.74 119.50 12.51
N ILE A 337 40.45 119.57 12.18
CA ILE A 337 39.66 120.82 12.28
C ILE A 337 39.60 121.31 13.74
N GLY A 338 39.44 120.41 14.71
CA GLY A 338 39.50 120.76 16.13
C GLY A 338 40.83 121.38 16.56
N GLY A 339 41.94 120.84 16.04
CA GLY A 339 43.27 121.42 16.22
C GLY A 339 43.36 122.84 15.66
N ILE A 340 42.84 123.07 14.45
CA ILE A 340 42.79 124.40 13.83
C ILE A 340 41.93 125.37 14.65
N ALA A 341 40.74 124.95 15.08
CA ALA A 341 39.84 125.78 15.88
C ALA A 341 40.51 126.23 17.21
N ASN A 342 41.27 125.35 17.85
CA ASN A 342 42.05 125.71 19.04
C ASN A 342 43.17 126.71 18.73
N ILE A 343 43.92 126.52 17.63
CA ILE A 343 44.94 127.48 17.19
C ILE A 343 44.32 128.86 16.91
N VAL A 344 43.16 128.91 16.25
CA VAL A 344 42.45 130.17 15.98
C VAL A 344 41.96 130.83 17.27
N LYS A 345 41.48 130.05 18.25
CA LYS A 345 41.08 130.56 19.57
C LYS A 345 42.28 131.19 20.30
N ASP A 346 43.43 130.53 20.27
CA ASP A 346 44.66 131.01 20.92
C ASP A 346 45.20 132.25 20.20
N LEU A 347 45.25 132.23 18.87
CA LEU A 347 45.66 133.38 18.05
C LEU A 347 44.73 134.57 18.28
N SER A 348 43.42 134.36 18.33
CA SER A 348 42.43 135.40 18.61
C SER A 348 42.62 135.99 20.02
N SER A 349 43.00 135.16 21.00
CA SER A 349 43.36 135.65 22.34
C SER A 349 44.63 136.49 22.33
N GLN A 350 45.66 136.09 21.57
CA GLN A 350 46.89 136.87 21.38
C GLN A 350 46.62 138.19 20.65
N ILE A 351 45.81 138.20 19.59
CA ILE A 351 45.42 139.42 18.86
C ILE A 351 44.60 140.34 19.75
N ASN A 352 43.69 139.83 20.58
CA ASN A 352 42.95 140.65 21.55
C ASN A 352 43.90 141.31 22.57
N MET A 353 44.94 140.60 23.03
CA MET A 353 45.97 141.17 23.90
C MET A 353 46.86 142.21 23.19
N LEU A 354 47.24 141.95 21.93
CA LEU A 354 47.98 142.91 21.10
C LEU A 354 47.15 144.17 20.84
N GLY A 355 45.86 144.01 20.51
CA GLY A 355 44.92 145.12 20.33
C GLY A 355 44.71 145.92 21.61
N LEU A 356 44.65 145.26 22.78
CA LEU A 356 44.64 145.94 24.07
C LEU A 356 45.91 146.75 24.31
N ASN A 357 47.09 146.16 24.08
CA ASN A 357 48.37 146.86 24.24
C ASN A 357 48.48 148.05 23.27
N ALA A 358 48.04 147.89 22.02
CA ALA A 358 48.00 148.97 21.04
C ALA A 358 47.01 150.09 21.44
N ALA A 359 45.86 149.75 22.02
CA ALA A 359 44.90 150.73 22.52
C ALA A 359 45.45 151.51 23.73
N VAL A 360 46.20 150.85 24.62
CA VAL A 360 46.90 151.49 25.74
C VAL A 360 47.97 152.46 25.24
N GLU A 361 48.81 152.04 24.28
CA GLU A 361 49.87 152.90 23.73
C GLU A 361 49.29 154.07 22.91
N ALA A 362 48.19 153.85 22.19
CA ALA A 362 47.45 154.90 21.50
C ALA A 362 46.84 155.93 22.47
N ALA A 363 46.31 155.48 23.62
CA ALA A 363 45.85 156.38 24.67
C ALA A 363 47.01 157.16 25.31
N ARG A 364 48.19 156.53 25.43
CA ARG A 364 49.42 157.14 25.95
C ARG A 364 49.99 158.24 25.05
N ALA A 365 49.78 158.13 23.73
CA ALA A 365 50.17 159.13 22.74
C ALA A 365 49.22 160.37 22.65
N GLY A 366 48.16 160.42 23.47
CA GLY A 366 47.29 161.60 23.58
C GLY A 366 46.53 161.94 22.28
N GLU A 367 46.51 163.22 21.90
CA GLU A 367 45.79 163.71 20.69
C GLU A 367 46.28 163.05 19.39
N HIS A 368 47.57 162.69 19.29
CA HIS A 368 48.17 162.07 18.11
C HIS A 368 47.82 160.57 17.95
N GLY A 369 47.33 159.92 19.02
CA GLY A 369 46.99 158.49 19.03
C GLY A 369 45.51 158.18 18.74
N LYS A 370 44.64 159.18 18.61
CA LYS A 370 43.17 158.99 18.46
C LYS A 370 42.77 158.06 17.31
N GLY A 371 43.40 158.21 16.13
CA GLY A 371 43.12 157.33 14.97
C GLY A 371 43.57 155.88 15.21
N PHE A 372 44.72 155.68 15.84
CA PHE A 372 45.24 154.36 16.21
C PHE A 372 44.40 153.68 17.30
N ALA A 373 43.86 154.44 18.26
CA ALA A 373 42.99 153.91 19.30
C ALA A 373 41.70 153.30 18.74
N VAL A 374 41.12 153.92 17.69
CA VAL A 374 39.93 153.40 17.00
C VAL A 374 40.24 152.08 16.30
N VAL A 375 41.34 152.02 15.55
CA VAL A 375 41.78 150.78 14.87
C VAL A 375 42.09 149.67 15.87
N ALA A 376 42.78 149.98 16.98
CA ALA A 376 43.09 149.02 18.03
C ALA A 376 41.83 148.46 18.71
N SER A 377 40.81 149.30 18.93
CA SER A 377 39.50 148.88 19.46
C SER A 377 38.77 147.95 18.48
N GLU A 378 38.80 148.25 17.18
CA GLU A 378 38.15 147.40 16.16
C GLU A 378 38.88 146.06 15.99
N VAL A 379 40.21 146.05 15.97
CA VAL A 379 41.02 144.80 15.96
C VAL A 379 40.72 143.95 17.19
N ARG A 380 40.58 144.57 18.37
CA ARG A 380 40.23 143.88 19.60
C ARG A 380 38.82 143.27 19.53
N LYS A 381 37.84 144.02 19.01
CA LYS A 381 36.46 143.54 18.81
C LYS A 381 36.43 142.33 17.87
N LEU A 382 37.10 142.42 16.71
CA LEU A 382 37.23 141.31 15.76
C LEU A 382 37.93 140.09 16.37
N ALA A 383 38.93 140.31 17.22
CA ALA A 383 39.62 139.23 17.93
C ALA A 383 38.70 138.55 18.96
N ILE A 384 37.85 139.29 19.68
CA ILE A 384 36.86 138.72 20.60
C ILE A 384 35.80 137.91 19.81
N GLU A 385 35.30 138.44 18.69
CA GLU A 385 34.35 137.74 17.81
C GLU A 385 34.95 136.49 17.17
N SER A 386 36.21 136.56 16.73
CA SER A 386 36.97 135.43 16.18
C SER A 386 37.20 134.34 17.24
N LYS A 387 37.53 134.73 18.47
CA LYS A 387 37.64 133.79 19.60
C LYS A 387 36.32 133.09 19.88
N LYS A 388 35.21 133.83 19.94
CA LYS A 388 33.86 133.28 20.15
C LYS A 388 33.47 132.31 19.04
N SER A 389 33.76 132.65 17.79
CA SER A 389 33.50 131.80 16.62
C SER A 389 34.34 130.52 16.66
N ALA A 390 35.61 130.61 17.05
CA ALA A 390 36.49 129.46 17.24
C ALA A 390 36.00 128.54 18.38
N GLU A 391 35.51 129.09 19.49
CA GLU A 391 34.90 128.33 20.58
C GLU A 391 33.62 127.59 20.13
N GLN A 392 32.78 128.24 19.31
CA GLN A 392 31.61 127.59 18.71
C GLN A 392 32.00 126.48 17.72
N ALA A 393 33.02 126.71 16.90
CA ALA A 393 33.55 125.69 15.99
C ALA A 393 34.11 124.48 16.77
N SER A 394 34.86 124.70 17.85
CA SER A 394 35.37 123.62 18.71
C SER A 394 34.22 122.83 19.36
N ALA A 395 33.12 123.49 19.75
CA ALA A 395 31.94 122.79 20.27
C ALA A 395 31.30 121.87 19.22
N ILE A 396 31.09 122.37 17.99
CA ILE A 396 30.56 121.58 16.87
C ILE A 396 31.49 120.40 16.54
N VAL A 397 32.80 120.63 16.49
CA VAL A 397 33.79 119.57 16.29
C VAL A 397 33.68 118.50 17.37
N SER A 398 33.55 118.90 18.65
CA SER A 398 33.38 117.96 19.77
C SER A 398 32.13 117.09 19.59
N ASP A 399 31.03 117.68 19.14
CA ASP A 399 29.79 116.95 18.88
C ASP A 399 29.91 115.99 17.68
N ILE A 400 30.59 116.41 16.60
CA ILE A 400 30.88 115.53 15.46
C ILE A 400 31.78 114.37 15.89
N GLN A 401 32.80 114.60 16.74
CA GLN A 401 33.66 113.54 17.27
C GLN A 401 32.87 112.53 18.10
N LYS A 402 31.98 112.99 18.99
CA LYS A 402 31.09 112.09 19.75
C LYS A 402 30.19 111.27 18.83
N ALA A 403 29.58 111.91 17.84
CA ALA A 403 28.72 111.23 16.86
C ALA A 403 29.52 110.19 16.03
N THR A 404 30.75 110.53 15.64
CA THR A 404 31.66 109.63 14.92
C THR A 404 32.00 108.41 15.76
N ASN A 405 32.40 108.59 17.02
CA ASN A 405 32.69 107.48 17.94
C ASN A 405 31.46 106.60 18.18
N SER A 406 30.28 107.20 18.35
CA SER A 406 29.03 106.44 18.46
C SER A 406 28.72 105.63 17.19
N THR A 407 29.05 106.18 16.02
CA THR A 407 28.86 105.51 14.74
C THR A 407 29.83 104.34 14.59
N ILE A 408 31.09 104.47 15.02
CA ILE A 408 32.07 103.38 15.05
C ILE A 408 31.58 102.22 15.92
N MET A 409 31.09 102.48 17.14
CA MET A 409 30.54 101.43 18.00
C MET A 409 29.35 100.71 17.34
N ALA A 410 28.48 101.45 16.64
CA ALA A 410 27.36 100.84 15.91
C ALA A 410 27.83 99.98 14.72
N ILE A 411 28.88 100.40 14.02
CA ILE A 411 29.51 99.63 12.93
C ILE A 411 30.16 98.35 13.44
N GLU A 412 30.88 98.39 14.57
CA GLU A 412 31.47 97.20 15.19
C GLU A 412 30.37 96.20 15.62
N ALA A 413 29.32 96.70 16.27
CA ALA A 413 28.16 95.88 16.63
C ALA A 413 27.46 95.28 15.41
N GLY A 414 27.29 96.07 14.34
CA GLY A 414 26.69 95.62 13.07
C GLY A 414 27.55 94.58 12.35
N THR A 415 28.87 94.74 12.36
CA THR A 415 29.82 93.75 11.81
C THR A 415 29.69 92.42 12.55
N LYS A 416 29.72 92.45 13.88
CA LYS A 416 29.57 91.25 14.70
C LYS A 416 28.23 90.55 14.48
N SER A 417 27.15 91.32 14.40
CA SER A 417 25.81 90.78 14.11
C SER A 417 25.76 90.11 12.73
N THR A 418 26.39 90.70 11.72
CA THR A 418 26.47 90.12 10.36
C THR A 418 27.27 88.82 10.34
N GLU A 419 28.37 88.74 11.10
CA GLU A 419 29.15 87.51 11.24
C GLU A 419 28.35 86.39 11.92
N ASP A 420 27.62 86.71 12.99
CA ASP A 420 26.76 85.75 13.69
C ASP A 420 25.63 85.22 12.78
N VAL A 421 24.98 86.10 12.01
CA VAL A 421 23.96 85.70 11.03
C VAL A 421 24.55 84.84 9.92
N THR A 422 25.75 85.18 9.42
CA THR A 422 26.46 84.38 8.40
C THR A 422 26.78 82.98 8.92
N ARG A 423 27.26 82.87 10.17
CA ARG A 423 27.53 81.59 10.82
C ARG A 423 26.26 80.76 10.97
N LEU A 424 25.17 81.37 11.42
CA LEU A 424 23.87 80.69 11.55
C LEU A 424 23.36 80.21 10.18
N ALA A 425 23.44 81.04 9.14
CA ALA A 425 23.04 80.66 7.79
C ALA A 425 23.84 79.46 7.27
N ARG A 426 25.16 79.41 7.50
CA ARG A 426 25.98 78.23 7.14
C ARG A 426 25.52 76.97 7.86
N GLN A 427 25.21 77.05 9.15
CA GLN A 427 24.69 75.91 9.92
C GLN A 427 23.35 75.42 9.36
N VAL A 428 22.46 76.34 8.95
CA VAL A 428 21.20 75.97 8.28
C VAL A 428 21.46 75.30 6.92
N GLY A 429 22.49 75.75 6.19
CA GLY A 429 22.91 75.12 4.93
C GLY A 429 23.38 73.67 5.11
N GLU A 430 24.14 73.38 6.17
CA GLU A 430 24.54 72.01 6.53
C GLU A 430 23.33 71.15 6.87
N LEU A 431 22.34 71.69 7.60
CA LEU A 431 21.09 70.98 7.90
C LEU A 431 20.31 70.61 6.64
N PHE A 432 20.21 71.50 5.65
CA PHE A 432 19.59 71.18 4.36
C PHE A 432 20.33 70.06 3.62
N SER A 433 21.67 70.07 3.64
CA SER A 433 22.46 68.98 3.04
C SER A 433 22.20 67.65 3.73
N ALA A 434 22.12 67.63 5.07
CA ALA A 434 21.79 66.41 5.82
C ALA A 434 20.37 65.92 5.52
N LEU A 435 19.39 66.84 5.45
CA LEU A 435 18.01 66.52 5.08
C LEU A 435 17.90 65.92 3.68
N SER A 436 18.71 66.38 2.72
CA SER A 436 18.75 65.83 1.36
C SER A 436 19.17 64.35 1.37
N GLY A 437 20.17 63.99 2.19
CA GLY A 437 20.59 62.61 2.36
C GLY A 437 19.50 61.73 2.98
N ILE A 438 18.76 62.26 3.96
CA ILE A 438 17.62 61.56 4.57
C ILE A 438 16.51 61.32 3.55
N ALA A 439 16.15 62.34 2.77
CA ALA A 439 15.12 62.22 1.73
C ALA A 439 15.52 61.17 0.66
N GLY A 440 16.79 61.13 0.26
CA GLY A 440 17.32 60.10 -0.63
C GLY A 440 17.15 58.69 -0.06
N SER A 441 17.55 58.47 1.20
CA SER A 441 17.38 57.18 1.87
C SER A 441 15.92 56.74 1.98
N VAL A 442 14.98 57.66 2.25
CA VAL A 442 13.54 57.35 2.28
C VAL A 442 13.05 56.93 0.89
N TYR A 443 13.49 57.61 -0.17
CA TYR A 443 13.16 57.24 -1.54
C TYR A 443 13.65 55.83 -1.90
N GLU A 444 14.91 55.51 -1.60
CA GLU A 444 15.48 54.19 -1.87
C GLU A 444 14.76 53.08 -1.10
N ASN A 445 14.49 53.29 0.20
CA ASN A 445 13.75 52.34 1.02
C ASN A 445 12.34 52.11 0.49
N ALA A 446 11.64 53.17 0.07
CA ALA A 446 10.31 53.05 -0.53
C ALA A 446 10.34 52.22 -1.82
N GLN A 447 11.35 52.41 -2.68
CA GLN A 447 11.55 51.60 -3.89
C GLN A 447 11.83 50.14 -3.57
N GLN A 448 12.63 49.86 -2.53
CA GLN A 448 12.89 48.49 -2.09
C GLN A 448 11.62 47.81 -1.56
N VAL A 449 10.78 48.53 -0.82
CA VAL A 449 9.48 48.02 -0.36
C VAL A 449 8.58 47.68 -1.56
N LEU A 450 8.53 48.53 -2.59
CA LEU A 450 7.78 48.26 -3.83
C LEU A 450 8.26 46.99 -4.56
N LEU A 451 9.55 46.73 -4.58
CA LEU A 451 10.10 45.49 -5.14
C LEU A 451 9.69 44.27 -4.31
N ASN A 452 9.77 44.38 -2.98
CA ASN A 452 9.40 43.31 -2.06
C ASN A 452 7.90 42.98 -2.13
N THR A 453 7.02 43.98 -2.23
CA THR A 453 5.56 43.74 -2.38
C THR A 453 5.24 43.06 -3.71
N LYS A 454 5.94 43.42 -4.80
CA LYS A 454 5.79 42.74 -6.08
C LYS A 454 6.20 41.26 -6.01
N GLN A 455 7.29 40.95 -5.29
CA GLN A 455 7.71 39.57 -5.06
C GLN A 455 6.70 38.81 -4.18
N GLN A 456 6.18 39.44 -3.11
CA GLN A 456 5.14 38.85 -2.27
C GLN A 456 3.88 38.49 -3.06
N SER A 457 3.39 39.39 -3.92
CA SER A 457 2.21 39.10 -4.75
C SER A 457 2.43 37.94 -5.74
N ALA A 458 3.67 37.72 -6.20
CA ALA A 458 3.99 36.53 -6.98
C ALA A 458 3.97 35.26 -6.12
N ALA A 459 4.53 35.31 -4.91
CA ALA A 459 4.53 34.20 -3.97
C ALA A 459 3.11 33.81 -3.51
N PHE A 460 2.24 34.79 -3.23
CA PHE A 460 0.85 34.53 -2.86
C PHE A 460 0.09 33.80 -3.96
N ARG A 461 0.28 34.17 -5.23
CA ARG A 461 -0.31 33.44 -6.37
C ARG A 461 0.12 31.98 -6.42
N GLN A 462 1.39 31.68 -6.18
CA GLN A 462 1.90 30.30 -6.12
C GLN A 462 1.29 29.52 -4.94
N ILE A 463 1.13 30.17 -3.79
CA ILE A 463 0.51 29.55 -2.62
C ILE A 463 -0.97 29.24 -2.91
N VAL A 464 -1.70 30.15 -3.56
CA VAL A 464 -3.10 29.93 -3.95
C VAL A 464 -3.23 28.74 -4.93
N GLU A 465 -2.33 28.61 -5.90
CA GLU A 465 -2.29 27.42 -6.79
C GLU A 465 -2.03 26.12 -6.01
N ALA A 466 -1.11 26.14 -5.04
CA ALA A 466 -0.83 24.99 -4.19
C ALA A 466 -2.05 24.60 -3.33
N ILE A 467 -2.74 25.59 -2.75
CA ILE A 467 -3.97 25.39 -1.97
C ILE A 467 -5.08 24.78 -2.85
N ASN A 468 -5.25 25.26 -4.09
CA ASN A 468 -6.20 24.69 -5.04
C ASN A 468 -5.88 23.23 -5.39
N SER A 469 -4.59 22.89 -5.49
CA SER A 469 -4.13 21.51 -5.71
C SER A 469 -4.45 20.62 -4.50
N ILE A 470 -4.22 21.12 -3.27
CA ILE A 470 -4.60 20.42 -2.03
C ILE A 470 -6.11 20.20 -1.96
N ASN A 471 -6.91 21.21 -2.30
CA ASN A 471 -8.37 21.09 -2.33
C ASN A 471 -8.84 20.01 -3.31
N THR A 472 -8.22 19.95 -4.49
CA THR A 472 -8.52 18.93 -5.50
C THR A 472 -8.15 17.54 -4.99
N GLY A 473 -6.95 17.38 -4.41
CA GLY A 473 -6.51 16.12 -3.81
C GLY A 473 -7.39 15.67 -2.63
N ALA A 474 -7.90 16.60 -1.82
CA ALA A 474 -8.84 16.29 -0.74
C ALA A 474 -10.19 15.77 -1.30
N LYS A 475 -10.70 16.35 -2.39
CA LYS A 475 -11.91 15.87 -3.08
C LYS A 475 -11.72 14.48 -3.69
N GLU A 476 -10.59 14.25 -4.35
CA GLU A 476 -10.25 12.93 -4.91
C GLU A 476 -10.10 11.88 -3.79
N THR A 477 -9.48 12.25 -2.67
CA THR A 477 -9.38 11.39 -1.49
C THR A 477 -10.76 11.04 -0.95
N ALA A 478 -11.66 12.02 -0.79
CA ALA A 478 -13.03 11.77 -0.35
C ALA A 478 -13.79 10.81 -1.30
N ALA A 479 -13.62 10.97 -2.62
CA ALA A 479 -14.21 10.06 -3.60
C ALA A 479 -13.63 8.63 -3.51
N GLY A 480 -12.30 8.51 -3.37
CA GLY A 480 -11.62 7.22 -3.20
C GLY A 480 -12.01 6.50 -1.90
N LEU A 481 -12.23 7.25 -0.82
CA LEU A 481 -12.73 6.70 0.44
C LEU A 481 -14.16 6.16 0.31
N SER A 482 -15.02 6.85 -0.43
CA SER A 482 -16.38 6.38 -0.73
C SER A 482 -16.37 5.05 -1.51
N GLN A 483 -15.48 4.93 -2.51
CA GLN A 483 -15.27 3.67 -3.23
C GLN A 483 -14.72 2.56 -2.32
N THR A 484 -13.76 2.88 -1.46
CA THR A 484 -13.18 1.93 -0.50
C THR A 484 -14.23 1.41 0.46
N LYS A 485 -15.11 2.29 0.97
CA LYS A 485 -16.25 1.94 1.83
C LYS A 485 -17.19 0.94 1.15
N THR A 486 -17.51 1.17 -0.13
CA THR A 486 -18.31 0.25 -0.93
C THR A 486 -17.61 -1.11 -1.11
N GLY A 487 -16.29 -1.11 -1.34
CA GLY A 487 -15.48 -2.32 -1.41
C GLY A 487 -15.49 -3.13 -0.10
N ILE A 488 -15.39 -2.45 1.04
CA ILE A 488 -15.49 -3.08 2.37
C ILE A 488 -16.86 -3.71 2.59
N GLN A 489 -17.95 -3.03 2.20
CA GLN A 489 -19.31 -3.61 2.30
C GLN A 489 -19.40 -4.91 1.51
N LYS A 490 -18.88 -4.94 0.28
CA LYS A 490 -18.87 -6.14 -0.56
C LYS A 490 -17.97 -7.26 0.00
N LEU A 491 -16.82 -6.91 0.60
CA LEU A 491 -15.96 -7.88 1.30
C LEU A 491 -16.69 -8.50 2.49
N ASN A 492 -17.41 -7.68 3.26
CA ASN A 492 -18.16 -8.14 4.42
C ASN A 492 -19.34 -9.06 4.00
N GLU A 493 -20.07 -8.70 2.95
CA GLU A 493 -21.10 -9.56 2.34
C GLU A 493 -20.52 -10.90 1.87
N THR A 494 -19.36 -10.87 1.20
CA THR A 494 -18.69 -12.09 0.71
C THR A 494 -18.20 -12.96 1.87
N ALA A 495 -17.64 -12.36 2.91
CA ALA A 495 -17.21 -13.05 4.12
C ALA A 495 -18.41 -13.69 4.84
N HIS A 496 -19.54 -12.99 4.90
CA HIS A 496 -20.77 -13.53 5.48
C HIS A 496 -21.33 -14.69 4.67
N GLY A 497 -21.35 -14.59 3.34
CA GLY A 497 -21.76 -15.69 2.45
C GLY A 497 -20.85 -16.91 2.58
N LEU A 498 -19.52 -16.72 2.66
CA LEU A 498 -18.59 -17.81 2.92
C LEU A 498 -18.83 -18.47 4.28
N LYS A 499 -19.19 -17.69 5.31
CA LYS A 499 -19.51 -18.22 6.64
C LYS A 499 -20.76 -19.10 6.65
N GLU A 500 -21.74 -18.83 5.80
CA GLU A 500 -22.94 -19.67 5.67
C GLU A 500 -22.65 -21.01 4.96
N ILE A 501 -21.59 -21.08 4.16
CA ILE A 501 -21.20 -22.29 3.40
C ILE A 501 -20.44 -23.31 4.27
N VAL A 502 -19.87 -22.92 5.42
CA VAL A 502 -19.00 -23.77 6.30
C VAL A 502 -19.36 -23.78 7.78
#